data_AF-A0A062TYG0-F1
#
_entry.id   AF-A0A062TYG0-F1
#
_cell.length_a   1.000
_cell.length_b   1.000
_cell.length_c   1.000
_cell.angle_alpha   90.00
_cell.angle_beta   90.00
_cell.angle_gamma   90.00
#
_symmetry.space_group_name_H-M   'P 1'
#
loop_
_entity.id
_entity.type
_entity.pdbx_description
1 polymer ?
#
loop_
_entity_poly.entity_id
_entity_poly.type
_entity_poly.pdbx_seq_one_letter_code
_entity_poly.pdbx_strand_id
1 'polypeptide(L)'
;MTRTASQTARMNLSDALSGVIGLFAQLGIGVLLVLFAGLLAVMTAIAGVLLASAALVMRFANRRSASPITPSGESDPMTLEARRTPRGWTVE
;
A
#
# COMPACT_ATOMS: atom_id res chain seq x y z
N MET A 1 -32.89 62.16 -7.42
CA MET A 1 -32.61 60.98 -6.57
C MET A 1 -32.38 59.76 -7.46
N THR A 2 -31.16 59.55 -7.98
CA THR A 2 -30.87 58.47 -8.97
C THR A 2 -29.49 57.83 -8.81
N ARG A 3 -28.75 58.11 -7.72
CA ARG A 3 -27.36 57.65 -7.53
C ARG A 3 -27.18 56.34 -6.74
N THR A 4 -28.24 55.73 -6.24
CA THR A 4 -28.14 54.54 -5.36
C THR A 4 -28.26 53.19 -6.08
N ALA A 5 -28.79 53.14 -7.30
CA ALA A 5 -29.00 51.86 -8.00
C ALA A 5 -27.71 51.24 -8.60
N SER A 6 -26.78 52.07 -9.06
CA SER A 6 -25.54 51.61 -9.71
C SER A 6 -24.47 51.09 -8.73
N GLN A 7 -24.55 51.47 -7.46
CA GLN A 7 -23.60 51.04 -6.43
C GLN A 7 -23.91 49.62 -5.92
N THR A 8 -25.19 49.25 -5.79
CA THR A 8 -25.63 47.90 -5.37
C THR A 8 -25.40 46.86 -6.47
N ALA A 9 -25.58 47.22 -7.74
CA ALA A 9 -25.36 46.31 -8.86
C ALA A 9 -23.88 45.90 -9.02
N ARG A 10 -22.93 46.80 -8.72
CA ARG A 10 -21.49 46.48 -8.77
C ARG A 10 -21.05 45.52 -7.67
N MET A 11 -21.59 45.65 -6.45
CA MET A 11 -21.24 44.75 -5.33
C MET A 11 -21.78 43.32 -5.53
N ASN A 12 -22.98 43.16 -6.11
CA ASN A 12 -23.52 41.82 -6.39
C ASN A 12 -22.78 41.09 -7.52
N LEU A 13 -22.28 41.82 -8.52
CA LEU A 13 -21.58 41.20 -9.65
C LEU A 13 -20.20 40.65 -9.25
N SER A 14 -19.48 41.34 -8.36
CA SER A 14 -18.18 40.88 -7.86
C SER A 14 -18.29 39.63 -7.00
N ASP A 15 -19.33 39.54 -6.16
CA ASP A 15 -19.55 38.38 -5.29
C ASP A 15 -20.06 37.17 -6.08
N ALA A 16 -20.91 37.40 -7.09
CA ALA A 16 -21.31 36.34 -8.01
C ALA A 16 -20.11 35.81 -8.81
N LEU A 17 -19.23 36.69 -9.29
CA LEU A 17 -18.04 36.31 -10.04
C LEU A 17 -17.02 35.55 -9.18
N SER A 18 -16.76 36.02 -7.96
CA SER A 18 -15.84 35.35 -7.03
C SER A 18 -16.38 33.99 -6.58
N GLY A 19 -17.70 33.87 -6.39
CA GLY A 19 -18.36 32.59 -6.11
C GLY A 19 -18.19 31.56 -7.23
N VAL A 20 -18.33 31.98 -8.49
CA VAL A 20 -18.10 31.11 -9.65
C VAL A 20 -16.64 30.66 -9.71
N ILE A 21 -15.68 31.57 -9.52
CA ILE A 21 -14.25 31.26 -9.51
C ILE A 21 -13.91 30.27 -8.38
N GLY A 22 -14.46 30.49 -7.18
CA GLY A 22 -14.28 29.58 -6.05
C GLY A 22 -14.81 28.18 -6.33
N LEU A 23 -15.96 28.08 -6.99
CA LEU A 23 -16.55 26.79 -7.37
C LEU A 23 -15.68 26.04 -8.39
N PHE A 24 -15.15 26.74 -9.40
CA PHE A 24 -14.21 26.16 -10.37
C PHE A 24 -12.90 25.72 -9.71
N ALA A 25 -12.37 26.52 -8.78
CA ALA A 25 -11.16 26.17 -8.05
C ALA A 25 -11.38 24.90 -7.20
N GLN A 26 -12.51 24.83 -6.49
CA GLN A 26 -12.86 23.65 -5.68
C GLN A 26 -13.07 22.41 -6.56
N LEU A 27 -13.73 22.54 -7.71
CA LEU A 27 -13.86 21.45 -8.67
C LEU A 27 -12.50 21.01 -9.22
N GLY A 28 -11.62 21.95 -9.54
CA GLY A 28 -10.26 21.67 -10.01
C GLY A 28 -9.43 20.90 -8.99
N ILE A 29 -9.51 21.27 -7.71
CA ILE A 29 -8.87 20.53 -6.62
C ILE A 29 -9.44 19.11 -6.54
N GLY A 30 -10.77 18.96 -6.63
CA GLY A 30 -11.41 17.64 -6.64
C GLY A 30 -10.90 16.75 -7.78
N VAL A 31 -10.83 17.29 -9.00
CA VAL A 31 -10.31 16.56 -10.17
C VAL A 31 -8.84 16.17 -9.97
N LEU A 32 -8.02 17.08 -9.45
CA LEU A 32 -6.61 16.80 -9.16
C LEU A 32 -6.44 15.67 -8.14
N LEU A 33 -7.25 15.67 -7.09
CA LEU A 33 -7.25 14.60 -6.07
C LEU A 33 -7.66 13.25 -6.67
N VAL A 34 -8.68 13.22 -7.54
CA VAL A 34 -9.09 12.00 -8.23
C VAL A 34 -7.98 11.47 -9.14
N LEU A 35 -7.30 12.36 -9.88
CA LEU A 35 -6.17 11.96 -10.71
C LEU A 35 -5.02 11.39 -9.88
N PHE A 36 -4.70 12.02 -8.75
CA PHE A 36 -3.65 11.54 -7.86
C PHE A 36 -4.00 10.19 -7.22
N ALA A 37 -5.24 10.04 -6.76
CA ALA A 37 -5.75 8.77 -6.24
C ALA A 37 -5.73 7.68 -7.32
N GLY A 38 -6.08 8.01 -8.56
CA GLY A 38 -5.99 7.11 -9.69
C GLY A 38 -4.56 6.67 -9.99
N LEU A 39 -3.61 7.61 -9.97
CA LEU A 39 -2.20 7.30 -10.17
C LEU A 39 -1.67 6.36 -9.08
N LEU A 40 -1.98 6.64 -7.82
CA LEU A 40 -1.63 5.77 -6.69
C LEU A 40 -2.27 4.39 -6.85
N ALA A 41 -3.55 4.32 -7.21
CA ALA A 41 -4.26 3.06 -7.42
C ALA A 41 -3.59 2.22 -8.53
N VAL A 42 -3.19 2.84 -9.64
CA VAL A 42 -2.49 2.16 -10.73
C VAL A 42 -1.12 1.65 -10.27
N MET A 43 -0.34 2.47 -9.57
CA MET A 43 0.96 2.06 -9.03
C MET A 43 0.81 0.87 -8.07
N THR A 44 -0.14 0.92 -7.15
CA THR A 44 -0.43 -0.15 -6.21
C THR A 44 -0.93 -1.40 -6.92
N ALA A 45 -1.77 -1.27 -7.95
CA ALA A 45 -2.23 -2.39 -8.75
C ALA A 45 -1.07 -3.09 -9.46
N ILE A 46 -0.15 -2.35 -10.08
CA ILE A 46 1.04 -2.91 -10.73
C ILE A 46 1.91 -3.64 -9.71
N ALA A 47 2.19 -3.00 -8.56
CA ALA A 47 2.96 -3.63 -7.48
C ALA A 47 2.29 -4.93 -6.98
N GLY A 48 0.98 -4.92 -6.80
CA GLY A 48 0.20 -6.09 -6.39
C GLY A 48 0.21 -7.21 -7.44
N VAL A 49 0.08 -6.87 -8.73
CA VAL A 49 0.15 -7.85 -9.83
C VAL A 49 1.54 -8.47 -9.91
N LEU A 50 2.60 -7.67 -9.80
CA LEU A 50 3.98 -8.18 -9.77
C LEU A 50 4.19 -9.09 -8.57
N LEU A 51 3.77 -8.68 -7.38
CA LEU A 51 3.89 -9.50 -6.17
C LEU A 51 3.10 -10.82 -6.29
N ALA A 52 1.87 -10.77 -6.80
CA ALA A 52 1.05 -11.95 -7.03
C ALA A 52 1.67 -12.90 -8.06
N SER A 53 2.22 -12.37 -9.15
CA SER A 53 2.93 -13.16 -10.16
C SER A 53 4.17 -13.83 -9.58
N ALA A 54 4.98 -13.11 -8.79
CA ALA A 54 6.14 -13.67 -8.11
C ALA A 54 5.74 -14.78 -7.12
N ALA A 55 4.69 -14.57 -6.33
CA ALA A 55 4.14 -15.59 -5.44
C ALA A 55 3.64 -16.82 -6.21
N LEU A 56 3.03 -16.63 -7.38
CA LEU A 56 2.57 -17.72 -8.24
C LEU A 56 3.76 -18.52 -8.80
N VAL A 57 4.79 -17.83 -9.30
CA VAL A 57 6.04 -18.44 -9.77
C VAL A 57 6.70 -19.23 -8.64
N MET A 58 6.85 -18.64 -7.45
CA MET A 58 7.38 -19.33 -6.27
C MET A 58 6.52 -20.53 -5.89
N ARG A 59 5.19 -20.42 -5.90
CA ARG A 59 4.28 -21.53 -5.58
C ARG A 59 4.41 -22.70 -6.54
N PHE A 60 4.64 -22.45 -7.83
CA PHE A 60 4.83 -23.52 -8.81
C PHE A 60 6.28 -24.03 -8.86
N ALA A 61 7.28 -23.17 -8.68
CA ALA A 61 8.68 -23.57 -8.57
C ALA A 61 8.94 -24.38 -7.29
N ASN A 62 8.33 -23.99 -6.17
CA ASN A 62 8.41 -24.69 -4.89
C ASN A 62 7.68 -26.04 -4.90
N ARG A 63 6.72 -26.28 -5.82
CA ARG A 63 6.18 -27.64 -6.02
C ARG A 63 7.20 -28.59 -6.64
N ARG A 64 8.14 -28.08 -7.44
CA ARG A 64 9.23 -28.88 -8.03
C ARG A 64 10.43 -29.03 -7.08
N SER A 65 10.58 -28.09 -6.16
CA SER A 65 11.63 -28.04 -5.15
C SER A 65 11.05 -28.14 -3.73
N ALA A 66 10.01 -28.95 -3.53
CA ALA A 66 9.52 -29.30 -2.20
C ALA A 66 10.48 -30.30 -1.54
N SER A 67 11.77 -29.95 -1.48
CA SER A 67 12.58 -30.34 -0.33
C SER A 67 12.19 -29.34 0.75
N PRO A 68 11.72 -29.76 1.92
CA PRO A 68 11.46 -28.84 3.01
C PRO A 68 12.75 -28.07 3.27
N ILE A 69 12.74 -26.76 3.04
CA ILE A 69 13.79 -25.89 3.57
C ILE A 69 13.52 -25.86 5.06
N THR A 70 14.15 -26.80 5.78
CA THR A 70 14.34 -26.72 7.22
C THR A 70 14.97 -25.34 7.47
N PRO A 71 14.38 -24.49 8.34
CA PRO A 71 15.03 -23.24 8.72
C PRO A 71 16.38 -23.59 9.36
N SER A 72 17.46 -23.41 8.60
CA SER A 72 18.84 -23.51 9.08
C SER A 72 19.16 -22.24 9.87
N GLY A 73 18.55 -22.11 11.04
CA GLY A 73 18.76 -21.03 11.99
C GLY A 73 18.51 -21.52 13.40
N GLU A 74 19.59 -21.66 14.17
CA GLU A 74 19.65 -21.70 15.64
C GLU A 74 19.32 -23.01 16.37
N SER A 75 19.34 -24.17 15.72
CA SER A 75 19.51 -25.45 16.44
C SER A 75 19.81 -26.55 15.44
N ASP A 76 21.10 -26.77 15.19
CA ASP A 76 21.52 -28.15 14.95
C ASP A 76 21.06 -28.95 16.18
N PRO A 77 20.15 -29.93 16.09
CA PRO A 77 19.96 -30.83 17.21
C PRO A 77 21.26 -31.61 17.30
N MET A 78 22.19 -31.10 18.11
CA MET A 78 23.34 -31.85 18.60
C MET A 78 22.76 -33.16 19.13
N THR A 79 22.81 -34.20 18.31
CA THR A 79 22.44 -35.56 18.70
C THR A 79 23.50 -35.99 19.68
N LEU A 80 23.28 -35.65 20.95
CA LEU A 80 24.09 -36.13 22.04
C LEU A 80 23.97 -37.66 22.03
N GLU A 81 25.08 -38.33 21.78
CA GLU A 81 25.14 -39.78 21.62
C GLU A 81 24.93 -40.42 22.99
N ALA A 82 23.67 -40.72 23.32
CA ALA A 82 23.33 -41.37 24.57
C ALA A 82 23.79 -42.84 24.54
N ARG A 83 25.00 -43.10 25.03
CA ARG A 83 25.51 -44.47 25.18
C ARG A 83 25.01 -45.09 26.48
N ARG A 84 24.40 -46.27 26.38
CA ARG A 84 23.94 -47.03 27.54
C ARG A 84 25.14 -47.66 28.26
N THR A 85 25.38 -47.26 29.51
CA THR A 85 26.38 -47.89 30.37
C THR A 85 25.69 -48.75 31.44
N PRO A 86 26.37 -49.74 32.05
CA PRO A 86 25.77 -50.58 33.09
C PRO A 86 25.27 -49.81 34.33
N ARG A 87 25.68 -48.55 34.49
CA ARG A 87 25.27 -47.65 35.59
C ARG A 87 24.18 -46.63 35.21
N GLY A 88 23.74 -46.62 33.95
CA GLY A 88 22.70 -45.70 33.46
C GLY A 88 22.98 -45.19 32.05
N TRP A 89 22.37 -44.05 31.71
CA TRP A 89 22.62 -43.35 30.45
C TRP A 89 23.61 -42.22 30.69
N THR A 90 24.65 -42.12 29.87
CA THR A 90 25.59 -40.98 29.86
C THR A 90 25.41 -40.22 28.55
N VAL A 91 25.44 -38.89 28.61
CA VAL A 91 25.15 -37.98 27.48
C VAL A 91 26.39 -37.11 27.26
N GLU A 92 27.02 -37.22 26.08
CA GLU A 92 28.17 -36.43 25.63
C GLU A 92 27.86 -35.73 24.31
#